data_AF-A0A820FPL8-F1
#
_entry.id   AF-A0A820FPL8-F1
#
_cell.length_a   1.000
_cell.length_b   1.000
_cell.length_c   1.000
_cell.angle_alpha   90.00
_cell.angle_beta   90.00
_cell.angle_gamma   90.00
#
_symmetry.space_group_name_H-M   'P 1'
#
loop_
_entity.id
_entity.type
_entity.pdbx_description
1 polymer ?
#
loop_
_entity_poly.entity_id
_entity_poly.type
_entity_poly.pdbx_seq_one_letter_code
_entity_poly.pdbx_strand_id
1 'polypeptide(L)'
;EWKNATHLVTAIIQLRQQHNDEEINELILSKMFRLIYSELSYIIRNLSTLKVELLAYALCKVSSETLQHLTMVDIRDIIKSCDNTHIREDFQDNAIKSLSLECIVCGDTFPRSRMESMFLCDHICCLTCTKQYYRITIKEITDRQALNRLTCVLEAHPLAEDNTKFFFQFLGTKLNQWFTDERLILDAYHENLFLATRDSQIKKCGNQRCVGFFDINHNNRIVLAQCPHCRFDQCQQCCRKWFPEHTGLTCEQYADWLRENDPDDPEVQLTKYLNTAGMICPNEQCKAIYEYQAGGCEHFTCRECHTEFCRICSALFHNPKNKSVCKRPNCGLKNSLHAHCYLNCFREIRDSSVDQITRLLATHDIDVAEELAQKPVATGLVCPVEDCKNAPSIACENRFCEPCYKQFLCLFIWRNEIEPW
;
A
#
# COMPACT_ATOMS: atom_id res chain seq x y z
N GLU A 1 -30.05 3.52 3.86
CA GLU A 1 -31.07 4.20 4.69
C GLU A 1 -30.59 4.60 6.11
N TRP A 2 -29.29 4.88 6.35
CA TRP A 2 -28.77 5.25 7.70
C TRP A 2 -27.95 6.55 7.70
N LYS A 3 -28.30 7.51 6.83
CA LYS A 3 -27.65 8.85 6.76
C LYS A 3 -28.25 9.89 7.74
N ASN A 4 -29.25 9.51 8.55
CA ASN A 4 -30.13 10.46 9.26
C ASN A 4 -29.70 10.86 10.68
N ALA A 5 -28.66 10.27 11.28
CA ALA A 5 -28.18 10.68 12.61
C ALA A 5 -27.85 12.18 12.66
N THR A 6 -27.24 12.69 11.58
CA THR A 6 -26.81 14.09 11.48
C THR A 6 -28.01 15.02 11.57
N HIS A 7 -29.13 14.72 10.90
CA HIS A 7 -30.34 15.55 10.97
C HIS A 7 -30.95 15.54 12.37
N LEU A 8 -31.00 14.37 13.02
CA LEU A 8 -31.46 14.23 14.40
C LEU A 8 -30.59 15.07 15.35
N VAL A 9 -29.27 14.90 15.29
CA VAL A 9 -28.29 15.64 16.11
C VAL A 9 -28.41 17.15 15.87
N THR A 10 -28.47 17.59 14.60
CA THR A 10 -28.62 19.00 14.25
C THR A 10 -29.93 19.59 14.79
N ALA A 11 -31.05 18.88 14.67
CA ALA A 11 -32.34 19.35 15.19
C ALA A 11 -32.34 19.49 16.72
N ILE A 12 -31.75 18.53 17.44
CA ILE A 12 -31.62 18.59 18.91
C ILE A 12 -30.74 19.78 19.32
N ILE A 13 -29.59 19.94 18.68
CA ILE A 13 -28.65 21.04 18.98
C ILE A 13 -29.31 22.39 18.68
N GLN A 14 -30.01 22.54 17.55
CA GLN A 14 -30.72 23.78 17.21
C GLN A 14 -31.81 24.12 18.25
N LEU A 15 -32.59 23.14 18.70
CA LEU A 15 -33.60 23.34 19.74
C LEU A 15 -32.97 23.79 21.06
N ARG A 16 -31.79 23.28 21.42
CA ARG A 16 -31.07 23.69 22.62
C ARG A 16 -30.44 25.07 22.51
N GLN A 17 -29.81 25.38 21.37
CA GLN A 17 -29.22 26.69 21.09
C GLN A 17 -30.26 27.81 21.12
N GLN A 18 -31.51 27.54 20.71
CA GLN A 18 -32.61 28.49 20.82
C GLN A 18 -33.00 28.84 22.26
N HIS A 19 -32.60 28.03 23.23
CA HIS A 19 -33.10 28.10 24.60
C HIS A 19 -32.02 28.15 25.69
N ASN A 20 -30.73 28.24 25.33
CA ASN A 20 -29.57 28.21 26.23
C ASN A 20 -29.50 26.90 27.07
N ASP A 21 -28.38 26.17 27.04
CA ASP A 21 -28.29 24.83 27.64
C ASP A 21 -28.55 24.83 29.17
N GLU A 22 -28.40 25.98 29.84
CA GLU A 22 -28.66 26.17 31.26
C GLU A 22 -30.15 26.43 31.62
N GLU A 23 -31.00 26.77 30.65
CA GLU A 23 -32.42 27.15 30.88
C GLU A 23 -33.43 26.08 30.36
N ILE A 24 -32.97 24.86 30.09
CA ILE A 24 -33.81 23.77 29.61
C ILE A 24 -34.86 23.39 30.68
N ASN A 25 -36.09 23.85 30.49
CA ASN A 25 -37.25 23.50 31.31
C ASN A 25 -37.96 22.22 30.82
N GLU A 26 -38.92 21.71 31.60
CA GLU A 26 -39.68 20.48 31.28
C GLU A 26 -40.39 20.54 29.91
N LEU A 27 -40.82 21.72 29.47
CA LEU A 27 -41.49 21.88 28.18
C LEU A 27 -40.52 21.65 27.01
N ILE A 28 -39.28 22.13 27.12
CA ILE A 28 -38.24 21.94 26.11
C ILE A 28 -37.79 20.47 26.10
N LEU A 29 -37.58 19.86 27.27
CA LEU A 29 -37.29 18.43 27.40
C LEU A 29 -38.36 17.57 26.73
N SER A 30 -39.65 17.91 26.93
CA SER A 30 -40.77 17.22 26.30
C SER A 30 -40.75 17.35 24.77
N LYS A 31 -40.42 18.53 24.24
CA LYS A 31 -40.28 18.75 22.79
C LYS A 31 -39.12 17.96 22.20
N MET A 32 -37.95 18.00 22.85
CA MET A 32 -36.78 17.23 22.44
C MET A 32 -37.08 15.73 22.45
N PHE A 33 -37.68 15.23 23.53
CA PHE A 33 -38.04 13.82 23.65
C PHE A 33 -38.94 13.37 22.50
N ARG A 34 -39.99 14.12 22.18
CA ARG A 34 -40.91 13.79 21.07
C ARG A 34 -40.20 13.75 19.73
N LEU A 35 -39.31 14.71 19.47
CA LEU A 35 -38.52 14.75 18.24
C LEU A 35 -37.59 13.55 18.13
N ILE A 36 -36.83 13.25 19.19
CA ILE A 36 -35.90 12.13 19.24
C ILE A 36 -36.64 10.80 19.12
N TYR A 37 -37.74 10.63 19.86
CA TYR A 37 -38.56 9.43 19.81
C TYR A 37 -39.11 9.16 18.42
N SER A 38 -39.63 10.20 17.75
CA SER A 38 -40.15 10.08 16.37
C SER A 38 -39.08 9.62 15.39
N GLU A 39 -37.91 10.26 15.43
CA GLU A 39 -36.78 9.91 14.55
C GLU A 39 -36.24 8.51 14.84
N LEU A 40 -36.02 8.15 16.12
CA LEU A 40 -35.57 6.82 16.50
C LEU A 40 -36.57 5.73 16.10
N SER A 41 -37.87 5.99 16.26
CA SER A 41 -38.94 5.07 15.84
C SER A 41 -38.95 4.85 14.33
N TYR A 42 -38.66 5.89 13.55
CA TYR A 42 -38.55 5.81 12.10
C TYR A 42 -37.29 5.04 11.65
N ILE A 43 -36.15 5.34 12.29
CA ILE A 43 -34.85 4.74 11.99
C ILE A 43 -34.82 3.26 12.41
N ILE A 44 -35.53 2.89 13.48
CA ILE A 44 -35.39 1.58 14.13
C ILE A 44 -36.75 0.87 14.23
N ARG A 45 -37.21 0.35 13.09
CA ARG A 45 -38.56 -0.24 12.92
C ARG A 45 -38.85 -1.50 13.75
N ASN A 46 -37.83 -2.19 14.29
CA ASN A 46 -37.96 -3.49 14.96
C ASN A 46 -37.57 -3.48 16.45
N LEU A 47 -37.59 -2.31 17.11
CA LEU A 47 -37.36 -2.20 18.56
C LEU A 47 -38.66 -2.19 19.35
N SER A 48 -38.60 -2.65 20.60
CA SER A 48 -39.69 -2.40 21.55
C SER A 48 -39.82 -0.91 21.83
N THR A 49 -41.06 -0.42 21.94
CA THR A 49 -41.37 0.99 22.23
C THR A 49 -40.63 1.48 23.48
N LEU A 50 -40.57 0.65 24.53
CA LEU A 50 -39.88 0.96 25.78
C LEU A 50 -38.37 1.25 25.59
N LYS A 51 -37.66 0.52 24.70
CA LYS A 51 -36.24 0.82 24.43
C LYS A 51 -36.06 2.15 23.72
N VAL A 52 -36.96 2.47 22.79
CA VAL A 52 -36.92 3.73 22.07
C VAL A 52 -37.18 4.90 23.03
N GLU A 53 -38.12 4.74 23.97
CA GLU A 53 -38.39 5.72 25.04
C GLU A 53 -37.16 5.95 25.92
N LEU A 54 -36.57 4.88 26.47
CA LEU A 54 -35.41 4.98 27.36
C LEU A 54 -34.19 5.60 26.64
N LEU A 55 -33.97 5.24 25.37
CA LEU A 55 -32.88 5.79 24.57
C LEU A 55 -33.14 7.27 24.23
N ALA A 56 -34.37 7.64 23.88
CA ALA A 56 -34.72 9.03 23.63
C ALA A 56 -34.48 9.88 24.88
N TYR A 57 -34.86 9.38 26.05
CA TYR A 57 -34.60 10.04 27.32
C TYR A 57 -33.10 10.15 27.65
N ALA A 58 -32.32 9.10 27.38
CA ALA A 58 -30.86 9.16 27.54
C ALA A 58 -30.25 10.27 26.66
N LEU A 59 -30.63 10.34 25.38
CA LEU A 59 -30.14 11.37 24.45
C LEU A 59 -30.56 12.80 24.86
N CYS A 60 -31.73 12.98 25.48
CA CYS A 60 -32.13 14.27 26.05
C CYS A 60 -31.17 14.78 27.14
N LYS A 61 -30.43 13.89 27.82
CA LYS A 61 -29.52 14.22 28.92
C LYS A 61 -28.06 14.39 28.52
N VAL A 62 -27.68 14.06 27.29
CA VAL A 62 -26.30 14.17 26.77
C VAL A 62 -25.98 15.64 26.43
N SER A 63 -24.77 16.16 26.68
CA SER A 63 -24.44 17.57 26.37
C SER A 63 -24.46 17.87 24.87
N SER A 64 -24.64 19.14 24.50
CA SER A 64 -24.64 19.54 23.09
C SER A 64 -23.30 19.30 22.41
N GLU A 65 -22.16 19.46 23.11
CA GLU A 65 -20.85 19.11 22.55
C GLU A 65 -20.75 17.60 22.28
N THR A 66 -21.16 16.77 23.24
CA THR A 66 -21.10 15.31 23.09
C THR A 66 -21.98 14.82 21.94
N LEU A 67 -23.16 15.42 21.76
CA LEU A 67 -24.09 15.09 20.67
C LEU A 67 -23.47 15.34 19.29
N GLN A 68 -22.58 16.32 19.12
CA GLN A 68 -21.90 16.57 17.85
C GLN A 68 -21.02 15.40 17.41
N HIS A 69 -20.56 14.60 18.36
CA HIS A 69 -19.72 13.43 18.12
C HIS A 69 -20.50 12.12 17.97
N LEU A 70 -21.82 12.15 18.21
CA LEU A 70 -22.72 11.00 18.16
C LEU A 70 -22.81 10.42 16.74
N THR A 71 -22.72 9.10 16.66
CA THR A 71 -22.88 8.36 15.41
C THR A 71 -24.00 7.32 15.52
N MET A 72 -24.43 6.79 14.36
CA MET A 72 -25.35 5.65 14.36
C MET A 72 -24.75 4.38 14.96
N VAL A 73 -23.41 4.28 15.04
CA VAL A 73 -22.75 3.14 15.68
C VAL A 73 -23.03 3.16 17.18
N ASP A 74 -22.92 4.32 17.82
CA ASP A 74 -23.22 4.49 19.26
C ASP A 74 -24.66 4.08 19.57
N ILE A 75 -25.62 4.60 18.79
CA ILE A 75 -27.04 4.27 18.92
C ILE A 75 -27.25 2.75 18.78
N ARG A 76 -26.64 2.13 17.77
CA ARG A 76 -26.75 0.69 17.50
C ARG A 76 -26.16 -0.15 18.63
N ASP A 77 -24.99 0.23 19.15
CA ASP A 77 -24.29 -0.54 20.18
C ASP A 77 -25.06 -0.49 21.50
N ILE A 78 -25.63 0.67 21.85
CA ILE A 78 -26.53 0.80 23.00
C ILE A 78 -27.76 -0.07 22.81
N ILE A 79 -28.38 -0.06 21.64
CA ILE A 79 -29.56 -0.89 21.34
C ILE A 79 -29.27 -2.38 21.49
N LYS A 80 -28.10 -2.82 21.01
CA LYS A 80 -27.65 -4.21 21.07
C LYS A 80 -27.20 -4.65 22.46
N SER A 81 -26.98 -3.72 23.39
CA SER A 81 -26.51 -4.04 24.75
C SER A 81 -27.52 -4.80 25.61
N CYS A 82 -28.80 -4.89 25.18
CA CYS A 82 -29.85 -5.66 25.84
C CYS A 82 -30.80 -6.27 24.80
N ASP A 83 -31.49 -7.37 25.13
CA ASP A 83 -32.52 -7.99 24.28
C ASP A 83 -33.87 -7.25 24.37
N ASN A 84 -34.74 -7.42 23.36
CA ASN A 84 -36.04 -6.73 23.33
C ASN A 84 -37.03 -7.27 24.38
N THR A 85 -36.84 -8.50 24.84
CA THR A 85 -37.72 -9.20 25.79
C THR A 85 -37.35 -8.94 27.26
N HIS A 86 -36.11 -8.55 27.54
CA HIS A 86 -35.60 -8.32 28.90
C HIS A 86 -34.74 -7.06 28.95
N ILE A 87 -35.40 -5.90 29.03
CA ILE A 87 -34.72 -4.62 29.27
C ILE A 87 -34.37 -4.56 30.76
N ARG A 88 -33.09 -4.38 31.06
CA ARG A 88 -32.61 -4.25 32.44
C ARG A 88 -33.02 -2.89 33.03
N GLU A 89 -33.23 -2.84 34.34
CA GLU A 89 -33.58 -1.61 35.08
C GLU A 89 -32.53 -0.50 34.91
N ASP A 90 -31.26 -0.86 34.72
CA ASP A 90 -30.13 0.05 34.57
C ASP A 90 -29.83 0.45 33.10
N PHE A 91 -30.66 0.03 32.14
CA PHE A 91 -30.40 0.26 30.71
C PHE A 91 -30.20 1.74 30.37
N GLN A 92 -31.08 2.61 30.90
CA GLN A 92 -31.04 4.04 30.62
C GLN A 92 -29.76 4.68 31.18
N ASP A 93 -29.37 4.34 32.40
CA ASP A 93 -28.18 4.89 33.04
C ASP A 93 -26.91 4.39 32.35
N ASN A 94 -26.89 3.13 31.91
CA ASN A 94 -25.80 2.57 31.11
C ASN A 94 -25.70 3.23 29.73
N ALA A 95 -26.84 3.57 29.11
CA ALA A 95 -26.87 4.33 27.85
C ALA A 95 -26.26 5.72 28.03
N ILE A 96 -26.67 6.47 29.07
CA ILE A 96 -26.12 7.80 29.37
C ILE A 96 -24.62 7.71 29.62
N LYS A 97 -24.16 6.78 30.46
CA LYS A 97 -22.72 6.56 30.73
C LYS A 97 -21.93 6.22 29.48
N SER A 98 -22.51 5.45 28.56
CA SER A 98 -21.86 5.08 27.29
C SER A 98 -21.80 6.22 26.29
N LEU A 99 -22.70 7.20 26.39
CA LEU A 99 -22.76 8.36 25.51
C LEU A 99 -21.90 9.52 25.99
N SER A 100 -21.65 9.63 27.30
CA SER A 100 -20.95 10.76 27.91
C SER A 100 -19.75 10.30 28.74
N LEU A 101 -18.71 9.80 28.09
CA LEU A 101 -17.45 9.42 28.73
C LEU A 101 -16.48 10.60 28.72
N GLU A 102 -15.90 10.93 29.86
CA GLU A 102 -14.93 12.02 30.00
C GLU A 102 -13.53 11.58 29.53
N CYS A 103 -12.89 12.41 28.70
CA CYS A 103 -11.53 12.20 28.24
C CYS A 103 -10.51 12.68 29.29
N ILE A 104 -9.60 11.81 29.74
CA ILE A 104 -8.63 12.19 30.78
C ILE A 104 -7.62 13.28 30.36
N VAL A 105 -7.51 13.56 29.05
CA VAL A 105 -6.54 14.53 28.52
C VAL A 105 -7.17 15.90 28.32
N CYS A 106 -8.34 15.98 27.69
CA CYS A 106 -8.99 17.27 27.40
C CYS A 106 -10.15 17.61 28.35
N GLY A 107 -10.66 16.66 29.14
CA GLY A 107 -11.81 16.86 30.03
C GLY A 107 -13.17 16.88 29.31
N ASP A 108 -13.19 16.89 27.98
CA ASP A 108 -14.45 16.87 27.22
C ASP A 108 -15.11 15.48 27.25
N THR A 109 -16.42 15.46 26.98
CA THR A 109 -17.24 14.25 26.99
C THR A 109 -17.53 13.74 25.58
N PHE A 110 -17.44 12.41 25.40
CA PHE A 110 -17.61 11.77 24.10
C PHE A 110 -18.37 10.44 24.20
N PRO A 111 -19.05 10.02 23.13
CA PRO A 111 -19.61 8.67 23.03
C PRO A 111 -18.54 7.59 23.00
N ARG A 112 -18.87 6.37 23.45
CA ARG A 112 -17.94 5.23 23.53
C ARG A 112 -17.21 4.92 22.23
N SER A 113 -17.84 5.07 21.05
CA SER A 113 -17.17 4.83 19.76
C SER A 113 -16.04 5.82 19.46
N ARG A 114 -16.00 6.95 20.16
CA ARG A 114 -14.99 8.02 20.03
C ARG A 114 -13.92 7.96 21.12
N MET A 115 -13.94 6.93 21.95
CA MET A 115 -13.10 6.77 23.10
C MET A 115 -12.28 5.48 23.00
N GLU A 116 -11.01 5.53 23.41
CA GLU A 116 -10.10 4.40 23.41
C GLU A 116 -9.63 4.09 24.82
N SER A 117 -9.60 2.80 25.17
CA SER A 117 -9.06 2.33 26.44
C SER A 117 -7.56 2.03 26.28
N MET A 118 -6.78 2.39 27.29
CA MET A 118 -5.33 2.13 27.30
C MET A 118 -5.03 0.63 27.49
N PHE A 119 -3.84 0.17 27.11
CA PHE A 119 -3.59 -1.27 26.95
C PHE A 119 -3.51 -2.03 28.28
N LEU A 120 -2.92 -1.44 29.33
CA LEU A 120 -2.68 -2.08 30.64
C LEU A 120 -3.44 -1.45 31.80
N CYS A 121 -4.33 -0.50 31.54
CA CYS A 121 -5.08 0.21 32.57
C CYS A 121 -6.45 0.67 32.07
N ASP A 122 -7.31 1.09 33.00
CA ASP A 122 -8.69 1.49 32.71
C ASP A 122 -8.83 2.95 32.23
N HIS A 123 -7.70 3.65 32.06
CA HIS A 123 -7.69 5.00 31.51
C HIS A 123 -8.32 5.04 30.11
N ILE A 124 -9.15 6.05 29.88
CA ILE A 124 -9.90 6.22 28.63
C ILE A 124 -9.65 7.60 28.03
N CYS A 125 -9.34 7.66 26.75
CA CYS A 125 -8.96 8.90 26.08
C CYS A 125 -9.72 9.03 24.76
N CYS A 126 -10.13 10.24 24.39
CA CYS A 126 -10.78 10.45 23.11
C CYS A 126 -9.82 10.13 21.96
N LEU A 127 -10.36 9.70 20.82
CA LEU A 127 -9.55 9.31 19.66
C LEU A 127 -8.66 10.46 19.17
N THR A 128 -9.09 11.71 19.28
CA THR A 128 -8.30 12.87 18.87
C THR A 128 -7.03 13.00 19.71
N CYS A 129 -7.18 13.06 21.04
CA CYS A 129 -6.06 13.14 21.98
C CYS A 129 -5.16 11.90 21.89
N THR A 130 -5.74 10.70 21.80
CA THR A 130 -4.99 9.45 21.63
C THR A 130 -4.15 9.48 20.36
N LYS A 131 -4.74 9.81 19.21
CA LYS A 131 -4.00 9.88 17.94
C LYS A 131 -2.90 10.93 17.99
N GLN A 132 -3.16 12.11 18.56
CA GLN A 132 -2.16 13.16 18.67
C GLN A 132 -0.99 12.73 19.55
N TYR A 133 -1.26 12.10 20.70
CA TYR A 133 -0.23 11.54 21.57
C TYR A 133 0.64 10.55 20.81
N TYR A 134 0.03 9.55 20.16
CA TYR A 134 0.77 8.50 19.46
C TYR A 134 1.61 9.05 18.29
N ARG A 135 1.13 10.06 17.55
CA ARG A 135 1.92 10.71 16.48
C ARG A 135 3.24 11.30 16.98
N ILE A 136 3.26 11.79 18.21
CA ILE A 136 4.44 12.37 18.85
C ILE A 136 5.29 11.23 19.45
N THR A 137 4.69 10.41 20.32
CA THR A 137 5.40 9.39 21.08
C THR A 137 6.07 8.35 20.21
N ILE A 138 5.46 7.92 19.10
CA ILE A 138 6.05 6.95 18.16
C ILE A 138 7.39 7.45 17.61
N LYS A 139 7.50 8.75 17.30
CA LYS A 139 8.72 9.34 16.73
C LYS A 139 9.86 9.40 17.74
N GLU A 140 9.53 9.40 19.03
CA GLU A 140 10.49 9.49 20.14
C GLU A 140 10.90 8.10 20.68
N ILE A 141 10.41 7.01 20.09
CA ILE A 141 10.80 5.65 20.49
C ILE A 141 12.22 5.37 20.01
N THR A 142 13.14 5.18 20.94
CA THR A 142 14.56 4.91 20.66
C THR A 142 15.02 3.53 21.14
N ASP A 143 14.32 2.95 22.11
CA ASP A 143 14.69 1.70 22.78
C ASP A 143 13.44 0.97 23.33
N ARG A 144 13.67 -0.21 23.93
CA ARG A 144 12.61 -1.04 24.49
C ARG A 144 11.88 -0.39 25.66
N GLN A 145 12.57 0.39 26.49
CA GLN A 145 11.95 1.04 27.65
C GLN A 145 11.04 2.19 27.22
N ALA A 146 11.40 2.90 26.14
CA ALA A 146 10.58 3.94 25.54
C ALA A 146 9.20 3.42 25.09
N LEU A 147 9.08 2.13 24.73
CA LEU A 147 7.80 1.50 24.36
C LEU A 147 6.75 1.57 25.46
N ASN A 148 7.16 1.60 26.73
CA ASN A 148 6.26 1.72 27.87
C ASN A 148 5.43 3.02 27.80
N ARG A 149 5.90 4.07 27.10
CA ARG A 149 5.12 5.30 26.91
C ARG A 149 3.91 5.11 26.01
N LEU A 150 3.90 4.07 25.18
CA LEU A 150 2.76 3.78 24.30
C LEU A 150 1.69 2.91 25.00
N THR A 151 1.87 2.52 26.27
CA THR A 151 0.86 1.72 26.97
C THR A 151 -0.31 2.54 27.50
N CYS A 152 -0.07 3.82 27.80
CA CYS A 152 -1.07 4.74 28.35
C CYS A 152 -0.63 6.20 28.14
N VAL A 153 -1.59 7.09 27.89
CA VAL A 153 -1.33 8.52 27.62
C VAL A 153 -0.98 9.35 28.86
N LEU A 154 -1.29 8.86 30.07
CA LEU A 154 -0.97 9.54 31.34
C LEU A 154 0.28 8.98 32.02
N GLU A 155 0.36 7.65 32.12
CA GLU A 155 1.42 6.97 32.87
C GLU A 155 1.98 5.79 32.06
N ALA A 156 3.30 5.76 31.89
CA ALA A 156 3.95 4.66 31.19
C ALA A 156 3.95 3.41 32.09
N HIS A 157 3.43 2.30 31.56
CA HIS A 157 3.42 1.02 32.27
C HIS A 157 4.52 0.11 31.73
N PRO A 158 5.29 -0.56 32.59
CA PRO A 158 6.29 -1.53 32.15
C PRO A 158 5.68 -2.68 31.35
N LEU A 159 6.17 -2.89 30.12
CA LEU A 159 5.82 -4.05 29.30
C LEU A 159 6.56 -5.30 29.78
N ALA A 160 5.84 -6.17 30.49
CA ALA A 160 6.31 -7.51 30.85
C ALA A 160 6.38 -8.43 29.61
N GLU A 161 7.24 -9.45 29.65
CA GLU A 161 7.48 -10.36 28.52
C GLU A 161 6.21 -11.09 28.04
N ASP A 162 5.37 -11.52 28.98
CA ASP A 162 4.10 -12.21 28.74
C ASP A 162 3.09 -11.37 27.95
N ASN A 163 3.05 -10.06 28.21
CA ASN A 163 2.11 -9.13 27.58
C ASN A 163 2.68 -8.43 26.35
N THR A 164 3.99 -8.55 26.09
CA THR A 164 4.66 -7.84 25.00
C THR A 164 4.04 -8.21 23.64
N LYS A 165 3.78 -9.51 23.40
CA LYS A 165 3.17 -9.96 22.14
C LYS A 165 1.78 -9.36 21.92
N PHE A 166 0.94 -9.37 22.95
CA PHE A 166 -0.40 -8.79 22.90
C PHE A 166 -0.36 -7.28 22.71
N PHE A 167 0.61 -6.60 23.31
CA PHE A 167 0.83 -5.17 23.12
C PHE A 167 1.12 -4.83 21.65
N PHE A 168 2.01 -5.56 21.00
CA PHE A 168 2.31 -5.34 19.57
C PHE A 168 1.11 -5.65 18.67
N GLN A 169 0.32 -6.67 18.98
CA GLN A 169 -0.91 -6.96 18.26
C GLN A 169 -1.95 -5.85 18.42
N PHE A 170 -2.14 -5.37 19.65
CA PHE A 170 -2.98 -4.21 19.95
C PHE A 170 -2.52 -3.00 19.15
N LEU A 171 -1.24 -2.64 19.26
CA LEU A 171 -0.66 -1.47 18.63
C LEU A 171 -0.76 -1.53 17.11
N GLY A 172 -0.35 -2.64 16.48
CA GLY A 172 -0.45 -2.81 15.03
C GLY A 172 -1.89 -2.69 14.52
N THR A 173 -2.86 -3.26 15.24
CA THR A 173 -4.29 -3.14 14.89
C THR A 173 -4.76 -1.69 14.97
N LYS A 174 -4.45 -1.00 16.07
CA LYS A 174 -4.88 0.37 16.30
C LYS A 174 -4.22 1.36 15.35
N LEU A 175 -2.92 1.25 15.12
CA LEU A 175 -2.21 2.12 14.18
C LEU A 175 -2.71 1.93 12.75
N ASN A 176 -2.96 0.68 12.32
CA ASN A 176 -3.57 0.44 11.01
C ASN A 176 -4.93 1.11 10.88
N GLN A 177 -5.75 1.10 11.94
CA GLN A 177 -7.06 1.74 11.95
C GLN A 177 -6.98 3.28 12.02
N TRP A 178 -6.01 3.82 12.76
CA TRP A 178 -5.95 5.25 13.05
C TRP A 178 -5.20 6.07 12.01
N PHE A 179 -4.19 5.46 11.39
CA PHE A 179 -3.17 6.11 10.56
C PHE A 179 -3.02 5.43 9.20
N THR A 180 -4.07 4.76 8.70
CA THR A 180 -4.05 4.05 7.40
C THR A 180 -3.48 4.92 6.27
N ASP A 181 -3.86 6.20 6.25
CA ASP A 181 -3.46 7.17 5.23
C ASP A 181 -2.23 8.02 5.62
N GLU A 182 -1.69 7.84 6.83
CA GLU A 182 -0.58 8.63 7.36
C GLU A 182 0.74 7.85 7.29
N ARG A 183 1.22 7.67 6.07
CA ARG A 183 2.38 6.82 5.77
C ARG A 183 3.62 7.14 6.61
N LEU A 184 3.92 8.42 6.83
CA LEU A 184 5.06 8.87 7.63
C LEU A 184 5.04 8.35 9.08
N ILE A 185 3.85 8.23 9.69
CA ILE A 185 3.71 7.72 11.06
C ILE A 185 3.87 6.20 11.08
N LEU A 186 3.32 5.51 10.08
CA LEU A 186 3.49 4.05 9.94
C LEU A 186 4.94 3.66 9.66
N ASP A 187 5.67 4.44 8.85
CA ASP A 187 7.09 4.21 8.60
C ASP A 187 7.93 4.49 9.85
N ALA A 188 7.66 5.57 10.58
CA ALA A 188 8.31 5.84 11.87
C ALA A 188 8.03 4.73 12.89
N TYR A 189 6.80 4.21 12.94
CA TYR A 189 6.44 3.04 13.74
C TYR A 189 7.27 1.82 13.35
N HIS A 190 7.40 1.52 12.06
CA HIS A 190 8.21 0.39 11.58
C HIS A 190 9.70 0.52 11.86
N GLU A 191 10.25 1.72 11.75
CA GLU A 191 11.67 1.98 11.95
C GLU A 191 12.02 1.99 13.44
N ASN A 192 11.35 2.83 14.21
CA ASN A 192 11.67 3.05 15.61
C ASN A 192 11.39 1.82 16.46
N LEU A 193 10.26 1.13 16.24
CA LEU A 193 9.96 -0.07 17.01
C LEU A 193 10.81 -1.26 16.55
N PHE A 194 11.27 -1.30 15.30
CA PHE A 194 12.26 -2.28 14.88
C PHE A 194 13.59 -2.09 15.60
N LEU A 195 14.08 -0.85 15.70
CA LEU A 195 15.29 -0.55 16.46
C LEU A 195 15.12 -0.95 17.94
N ALA A 196 13.96 -0.65 18.53
CA ALA A 196 13.65 -1.02 19.91
C ALA A 196 13.49 -2.55 20.14
N THR A 197 13.22 -3.33 19.10
CA THR A 197 12.95 -4.79 19.19
C THR A 197 13.99 -5.67 18.49
N ARG A 198 15.08 -5.08 17.97
CA ARG A 198 16.08 -5.74 17.12
C ARG A 198 16.58 -7.06 17.71
N ASP A 199 16.84 -7.09 19.02
CA ASP A 199 17.41 -8.23 19.73
C ASP A 199 16.36 -9.09 20.47
N SER A 200 15.07 -8.92 20.15
CA SER A 200 13.97 -9.68 20.75
C SER A 200 13.43 -10.78 19.84
N GLN A 201 12.60 -11.67 20.41
CA GLN A 201 11.81 -12.67 19.66
C GLN A 201 10.74 -12.03 18.77
N ILE A 202 10.46 -10.74 18.93
CA ILE A 202 9.41 -10.06 18.20
C ILE A 202 10.04 -9.37 16.99
N LYS A 203 9.53 -9.69 15.79
CA LYS A 203 10.02 -9.15 14.52
C LYS A 203 8.92 -8.38 13.80
N LYS A 204 9.33 -7.31 13.12
CA LYS A 204 8.46 -6.58 12.19
C LYS A 204 8.22 -7.41 10.93
N CYS A 205 7.09 -7.18 10.28
CA CYS A 205 6.91 -7.61 8.91
C CYS A 205 7.77 -6.75 7.95
N GLY A 206 8.49 -7.38 7.04
CA GLY A 206 9.26 -6.74 5.98
C GLY A 206 8.42 -6.23 4.81
N ASN A 207 7.14 -6.63 4.74
CA ASN A 207 6.21 -6.08 3.76
C ASN A 207 5.87 -4.64 4.17
N GLN A 208 6.25 -3.67 3.34
CA GLN A 208 6.00 -2.25 3.58
C GLN A 208 4.51 -1.91 3.76
N ARG A 209 3.60 -2.71 3.22
CA ARG A 209 2.13 -2.51 3.37
C ARG A 209 1.56 -3.19 4.62
N CYS A 210 2.37 -3.90 5.39
CA CYS A 210 1.94 -4.60 6.60
C CYS A 210 2.52 -3.93 7.84
N VAL A 211 1.66 -3.60 8.80
CA VAL A 211 2.06 -3.04 10.10
C VAL A 211 2.19 -4.07 11.22
N GLY A 212 2.28 -5.34 10.84
CA GLY A 212 2.30 -6.46 11.77
C GLY A 212 3.68 -6.67 12.41
N PHE A 213 3.66 -6.95 13.70
CA PHE A 213 4.79 -7.52 14.45
C PHE A 213 4.39 -8.91 14.96
N PHE A 214 5.33 -9.85 14.95
CA PHE A 214 5.04 -11.22 15.34
C PHE A 214 6.25 -11.88 15.99
N ASP A 215 5.96 -12.89 16.82
CA ASP A 215 6.96 -13.68 17.52
C ASP A 215 7.58 -14.72 16.59
N ILE A 216 8.90 -14.85 16.60
CA ILE A 216 9.65 -15.88 15.88
C ILE A 216 10.15 -16.94 16.84
N ASN A 217 9.90 -18.21 16.53
CA ASN A 217 10.39 -19.30 17.36
C ASN A 217 11.85 -19.62 17.00
N HIS A 218 12.80 -19.27 17.88
CA HIS A 218 14.23 -19.56 17.71
C HIS A 218 14.60 -21.04 17.69
N ASN A 219 13.69 -21.95 18.03
CA ASN A 219 14.01 -23.39 18.07
C ASN A 219 14.18 -24.02 16.69
N ASN A 220 13.84 -23.31 15.61
CA ASN A 220 14.08 -23.77 14.26
C ASN A 220 15.40 -23.20 13.74
N ARG A 221 16.28 -24.08 13.24
CA ARG A 221 17.42 -23.74 12.36
C ARG A 221 17.00 -23.04 11.04
N ILE A 222 15.73 -22.70 10.92
CA ILE A 222 15.10 -22.12 9.73
C ILE A 222 15.17 -20.61 9.88
N VAL A 223 15.97 -19.98 9.03
CA VAL A 223 16.15 -18.52 8.97
C VAL A 223 14.93 -17.80 8.37
N LEU A 224 13.98 -18.54 7.78
CA LEU A 224 12.72 -18.05 7.24
C LEU A 224 11.65 -17.92 8.33
N ALA A 225 10.88 -16.83 8.28
CA ALA A 225 9.62 -16.69 8.98
C ALA A 225 8.55 -16.13 8.05
N GLN A 226 7.32 -16.61 8.24
CA GLN A 226 6.15 -16.13 7.53
C GLN A 226 5.33 -15.22 8.44
N CYS A 227 5.01 -14.01 7.98
CA CYS A 227 4.16 -13.10 8.73
C CYS A 227 2.73 -13.66 8.87
N PRO A 228 2.17 -13.79 10.08
CA PRO A 228 0.82 -14.32 10.26
C PRO A 228 -0.28 -13.38 9.75
N HIS A 229 0.04 -12.10 9.52
CA HIS A 229 -0.93 -11.09 9.08
C HIS A 229 -1.08 -11.02 7.56
N CYS A 230 0.04 -11.08 6.81
CA CYS A 230 0.02 -10.93 5.35
C CYS A 230 0.66 -12.11 4.59
N ARG A 231 1.10 -13.15 5.30
CA ARG A 231 1.80 -14.32 4.75
C ARG A 231 3.09 -13.98 3.97
N PHE A 232 3.68 -12.83 4.27
CA PHE A 232 4.96 -12.43 3.69
C PHE A 232 6.10 -13.25 4.29
N ASP A 233 6.86 -13.89 3.43
CA ASP A 233 8.03 -14.69 3.78
C ASP A 233 9.27 -13.80 3.88
N GLN A 234 9.96 -13.86 5.02
CA GLN A 234 11.09 -12.99 5.32
C GLN A 234 12.18 -13.69 6.14
N CYS A 235 13.39 -13.14 6.11
CA CYS A 235 14.45 -13.55 7.02
C CYS A 235 14.14 -13.11 8.46
N GLN A 236 14.29 -14.01 9.42
CA GLN A 236 14.10 -13.77 10.86
C GLN A 236 15.05 -12.72 11.43
N GLN A 237 16.26 -12.61 10.87
CA GLN A 237 17.30 -11.71 11.36
C GLN A 237 17.20 -10.33 10.70
N CYS A 238 17.24 -10.26 9.36
CA CYS A 238 17.24 -8.98 8.65
C CYS A 238 15.86 -8.47 8.23
N CYS A 239 14.79 -9.25 8.40
CA CYS A 239 13.41 -8.91 8.01
C CYS A 239 13.22 -8.58 6.51
N ARG A 240 14.21 -8.86 5.64
CA ARG A 240 14.06 -8.72 4.18
C ARG A 240 13.25 -9.88 3.61
N LYS A 241 12.63 -9.67 2.45
CA LYS A 241 11.94 -10.73 1.70
C LYS A 241 12.83 -11.95 1.58
N TRP A 242 12.26 -13.13 1.78
CA TRP A 242 13.00 -14.38 1.66
C TRP A 242 13.05 -14.85 0.22
N PHE A 243 14.26 -15.11 -0.28
CA PHE A 243 14.52 -15.86 -1.49
C PHE A 243 15.39 -17.09 -1.16
N PRO A 244 15.29 -18.20 -1.93
CA PRO A 244 16.10 -19.40 -1.71
C PRO A 244 17.60 -19.13 -1.65
N GLU A 245 18.09 -18.13 -2.40
CA GLU A 245 19.48 -17.68 -2.47
C GLU A 245 19.99 -17.09 -1.15
N HIS A 246 19.10 -16.73 -0.21
CA HIS A 246 19.52 -16.37 1.15
C HIS A 246 20.09 -17.58 1.90
N THR A 247 19.71 -18.81 1.54
CA THR A 247 20.22 -20.03 2.16
C THR A 247 21.74 -20.09 2.05
N GLY A 248 22.44 -20.10 3.18
CA GLY A 248 23.91 -20.19 3.21
C GLY A 248 24.65 -18.84 3.11
N LEU A 249 23.93 -17.72 2.97
CA LEU A 249 24.50 -16.36 3.02
C LEU A 249 24.27 -15.71 4.38
N THR A 250 25.21 -14.86 4.81
CA THR A 250 24.95 -13.94 5.93
C THR A 250 23.95 -12.86 5.51
N CYS A 251 23.30 -12.20 6.48
CA CYS A 251 22.37 -11.10 6.19
C CYS A 251 23.00 -9.91 5.44
N GLU A 252 24.33 -9.73 5.57
CA GLU A 252 25.10 -8.72 4.85
C GLU A 252 25.36 -9.16 3.42
N GLN A 253 25.87 -10.38 3.22
CA GLN A 253 26.07 -10.97 1.89
C GLN A 253 24.77 -11.04 1.09
N TYR A 254 23.66 -11.36 1.75
CA TYR A 254 22.34 -11.36 1.11
C TYR A 254 21.86 -9.96 0.74
N ALA A 255 22.19 -8.94 1.54
CA ALA A 255 21.88 -7.55 1.19
C ALA A 255 22.64 -7.13 -0.07
N ASP A 256 23.91 -7.55 -0.19
CA ASP A 256 24.72 -7.31 -1.39
C ASP A 256 24.17 -8.05 -2.60
N TRP A 257 23.79 -9.31 -2.43
CA TRP A 257 23.16 -10.10 -3.47
C TRP A 257 21.85 -9.46 -3.98
N LEU A 258 20.97 -9.00 -3.08
CA LEU A 258 19.72 -8.32 -3.45
C LEU A 258 19.99 -7.08 -4.31
N ARG A 259 21.01 -6.27 -3.98
CA ARG A 259 21.33 -5.05 -4.76
C ARG A 259 21.61 -5.33 -6.24
N GLU A 260 22.08 -6.53 -6.57
CA GLU A 260 22.44 -6.91 -7.94
C GLU A 260 21.46 -7.92 -8.57
N ASN A 261 20.65 -8.60 -7.75
CA ASN A 261 19.92 -9.79 -8.16
C ASN A 261 18.45 -9.83 -7.74
N ASP A 262 17.94 -8.84 -6.99
CA ASP A 262 16.58 -8.83 -6.47
C ASP A 262 15.56 -9.13 -7.60
N PRO A 263 14.90 -10.30 -7.54
CA PRO A 263 13.91 -10.70 -8.53
C PRO A 263 12.71 -9.77 -8.57
N ASP A 264 12.48 -8.95 -7.54
CA ASP A 264 11.43 -7.94 -7.55
C ASP A 264 11.95 -6.58 -7.97
N ASP A 265 13.23 -6.37 -8.27
CA ASP A 265 13.74 -5.07 -8.73
C ASP A 265 13.64 -4.97 -10.27
N PRO A 266 12.85 -4.04 -10.86
CA PRO A 266 12.69 -3.86 -12.29
C PRO A 266 13.99 -3.47 -12.96
N GLU A 267 14.89 -2.77 -12.29
CA GLU A 267 16.19 -2.42 -12.85
C GLU A 267 17.06 -3.67 -13.00
N VAL A 268 17.03 -4.55 -12.00
CA VAL A 268 17.69 -5.85 -12.06
C VAL A 268 17.01 -6.77 -13.07
N GLN A 269 15.68 -6.84 -13.09
CA GLN A 269 14.92 -7.62 -14.04
C GLN A 269 15.13 -7.11 -15.48
N LEU A 270 15.19 -5.79 -15.68
CA LEU A 270 15.44 -5.16 -16.98
C LEU A 270 16.88 -5.37 -17.41
N THR A 271 17.85 -5.20 -16.52
CA THR A 271 19.26 -5.46 -16.82
C THR A 271 19.45 -6.93 -17.14
N LYS A 272 18.85 -7.84 -16.35
CA LYS A 272 18.79 -9.26 -16.68
C LYS A 272 18.13 -9.45 -18.02
N TYR A 273 16.93 -8.92 -18.28
CA TYR A 273 16.25 -9.05 -19.57
C TYR A 273 17.08 -8.54 -20.75
N LEU A 274 17.70 -7.36 -20.66
CA LEU A 274 18.57 -6.83 -21.71
C LEU A 274 19.83 -7.67 -21.89
N ASN A 275 20.32 -8.35 -20.84
CA ASN A 275 21.50 -9.22 -20.90
C ASN A 275 21.17 -10.70 -21.25
N THR A 276 19.98 -11.19 -20.89
CA THR A 276 19.52 -12.59 -21.03
C THR A 276 18.48 -12.79 -22.12
N ALA A 277 17.91 -11.73 -22.70
CA ALA A 277 17.29 -11.78 -24.03
C ALA A 277 18.41 -11.95 -25.07
N GLY A 278 19.10 -13.09 -24.98
CA GLY A 278 20.08 -13.50 -25.95
C GLY A 278 19.39 -13.55 -27.30
N MET A 279 20.00 -12.91 -28.29
CA MET A 279 19.54 -13.01 -29.65
C MET A 279 19.80 -14.43 -30.14
N ILE A 280 18.75 -15.19 -30.38
CA ILE A 280 18.85 -16.55 -30.91
C ILE A 280 18.82 -16.48 -32.43
N CYS A 281 19.77 -17.15 -33.09
CA CYS A 281 19.74 -17.28 -34.54
C CYS A 281 18.44 -17.97 -34.99
N PRO A 282 17.64 -17.37 -35.89
CA PRO A 282 16.38 -17.96 -36.36
C PRO A 282 16.58 -19.19 -37.24
N ASN A 283 17.80 -19.44 -37.71
CA ASN A 283 18.11 -20.67 -38.44
C ASN A 283 17.96 -21.88 -37.50
N GLU A 284 16.98 -22.73 -37.82
CA GLU A 284 16.63 -23.94 -37.06
C GLU A 284 17.80 -24.91 -36.86
N GLN A 285 18.78 -24.90 -37.76
CA GLN A 285 19.95 -25.78 -37.68
C GLN A 285 21.11 -25.16 -36.88
N CYS A 286 21.02 -23.88 -36.51
CA CYS A 286 22.07 -23.16 -35.81
C CYS A 286 21.70 -22.85 -34.36
N LYS A 287 20.60 -22.10 -34.14
CA LYS A 287 20.12 -21.67 -32.81
C LYS A 287 21.19 -21.08 -31.87
N ALA A 288 22.31 -20.56 -32.41
CA ALA A 288 23.34 -19.91 -31.63
C ALA A 288 22.77 -18.72 -30.85
N ILE A 289 23.19 -18.58 -29.60
CA ILE A 289 22.74 -17.53 -28.68
C ILE A 289 23.84 -16.47 -28.59
N TYR A 290 23.47 -15.21 -28.79
CA TYR A 290 24.38 -14.07 -28.69
C TYR A 290 23.95 -13.13 -27.57
N GLU A 291 24.91 -12.58 -26.83
CA GLU A 291 24.65 -11.48 -25.90
C GLU A 291 24.13 -10.26 -26.67
N TYR A 292 23.08 -9.64 -26.13
CA TYR A 292 22.46 -8.47 -26.74
C TYR A 292 23.29 -7.21 -26.41
N GLN A 293 23.70 -6.48 -27.45
CA GLN A 293 24.26 -5.14 -27.31
C GLN A 293 23.22 -4.12 -27.77
N ALA A 294 22.80 -3.24 -26.84
CA ALA A 294 21.81 -2.21 -27.14
C ALA A 294 22.41 -1.09 -28.01
N GLY A 295 21.60 -0.51 -28.89
CA GLY A 295 22.07 0.46 -29.90
C GLY A 295 22.76 -0.20 -31.11
N GLY A 296 22.73 0.46 -32.28
CA GLY A 296 23.36 -0.04 -33.52
C GLY A 296 22.38 -0.45 -34.63
N CYS A 297 22.87 -1.11 -35.68
CA CYS A 297 22.09 -1.54 -36.84
C CYS A 297 21.14 -2.71 -36.48
N GLU A 298 19.90 -2.68 -36.97
CA GLU A 298 18.92 -3.76 -36.77
C GLU A 298 19.22 -5.03 -37.57
N HIS A 299 20.09 -4.93 -38.57
CA HIS A 299 20.55 -6.04 -39.39
C HIS A 299 21.72 -6.73 -38.69
N PHE A 300 21.55 -8.03 -38.39
CA PHE A 300 22.55 -8.87 -37.77
C PHE A 300 22.91 -10.06 -38.66
N THR A 301 24.19 -10.40 -38.73
CA THR A 301 24.70 -11.58 -39.42
C THR A 301 25.21 -12.59 -38.40
N CYS A 302 24.61 -13.78 -38.36
CA CYS A 302 25.05 -14.88 -37.51
C CYS A 302 26.52 -15.23 -37.79
N ARG A 303 27.34 -15.31 -36.73
CA ARG A 303 28.76 -15.67 -36.87
C ARG A 303 28.98 -17.15 -37.19
N GLU A 304 28.04 -18.01 -36.78
CA GLU A 304 28.14 -19.47 -36.97
C GLU A 304 27.62 -19.93 -38.34
N CYS A 305 26.48 -19.40 -38.79
CA CYS A 305 25.82 -19.87 -40.02
C CYS A 305 25.61 -18.78 -41.08
N HIS A 306 26.10 -17.57 -40.85
CA HIS A 306 25.99 -16.41 -41.76
C HIS A 306 24.57 -16.03 -42.17
N THR A 307 23.56 -16.53 -41.45
CA THR A 307 22.17 -16.10 -41.65
C THR A 307 22.04 -14.64 -41.25
N GLU A 308 21.51 -13.83 -42.17
CA GLU A 308 21.22 -12.42 -41.97
C GLU A 308 19.77 -12.26 -41.47
N PHE A 309 19.56 -11.62 -40.32
CA PHE A 309 18.25 -11.47 -39.70
C PHE A 309 18.12 -10.18 -38.88
N CYS A 310 16.88 -9.79 -38.58
CA CYS A 310 16.60 -8.66 -37.71
C CYS A 310 16.83 -9.05 -36.25
N ARG A 311 17.65 -8.29 -35.53
CA ARG A 311 17.99 -8.60 -34.13
C ARG A 311 16.81 -8.54 -33.15
N ILE A 312 15.74 -7.83 -33.51
CA ILE A 312 14.58 -7.60 -32.63
C ILE A 312 13.47 -8.61 -32.88
N CYS A 313 13.04 -8.76 -34.14
CA CYS A 313 11.92 -9.65 -34.49
C CYS A 313 12.36 -10.98 -35.11
N SER A 314 13.66 -11.21 -35.24
CA SER A 314 14.25 -12.41 -35.87
C SER A 314 13.85 -12.63 -37.34
N ALA A 315 13.21 -11.66 -37.99
CA ALA A 315 12.85 -11.75 -39.40
C ALA A 315 14.08 -11.87 -40.30
N LEU A 316 14.04 -12.82 -41.24
CA LEU A 316 15.15 -13.07 -42.15
C LEU A 316 15.31 -11.91 -43.16
N PHE A 317 16.56 -11.54 -43.43
CA PHE A 317 16.88 -10.62 -44.52
C PHE A 317 16.94 -11.36 -45.86
N HIS A 318 16.38 -10.71 -46.88
CA HIS A 318 16.48 -11.08 -48.28
C HIS A 318 17.59 -10.27 -48.92
N ASN A 319 18.56 -10.99 -49.48
CA ASN A 319 19.75 -10.41 -50.10
C ASN A 319 19.87 -10.94 -51.53
N PRO A 320 19.60 -10.09 -52.55
CA PRO A 320 19.68 -10.50 -53.96
C PRO A 320 21.08 -10.98 -54.36
N LYS A 321 22.14 -10.50 -53.69
CA LYS A 321 23.52 -10.89 -53.97
C LYS A 321 23.84 -12.32 -53.50
N ASN A 322 23.15 -12.80 -52.47
CA ASN A 322 23.36 -14.13 -51.88
C ASN A 322 22.24 -15.14 -52.24
N LYS A 323 21.48 -14.87 -53.31
CA LYS A 323 20.37 -15.73 -53.80
C LYS A 323 19.23 -15.96 -52.78
N SER A 324 19.16 -15.18 -51.70
CA SER A 324 18.01 -15.14 -50.79
C SER A 324 16.94 -14.23 -51.38
N VAL A 325 16.05 -14.79 -52.19
CA VAL A 325 15.02 -14.06 -52.93
C VAL A 325 13.78 -13.84 -52.04
N CYS A 326 13.30 -12.60 -51.98
CA CYS A 326 12.03 -12.28 -51.33
C CYS A 326 10.86 -12.91 -52.09
N LYS A 327 10.17 -13.84 -51.43
CA LYS A 327 9.03 -14.58 -51.99
C LYS A 327 7.68 -13.88 -51.77
N ARG A 328 7.65 -12.75 -51.06
CA ARG A 328 6.40 -12.05 -50.73
C ARG A 328 5.77 -11.46 -52.00
N PRO A 329 4.50 -11.79 -52.31
CA PRO A 329 3.80 -11.16 -53.43
C PRO A 329 3.70 -9.65 -53.18
N ASN A 330 3.85 -8.85 -54.24
CA ASN A 330 3.83 -7.38 -54.21
C ASN A 330 4.90 -6.68 -53.35
N CYS A 331 6.03 -7.34 -53.04
CA CYS A 331 7.18 -6.63 -52.47
C CYS A 331 7.83 -5.70 -53.51
N GLY A 332 7.84 -4.39 -53.25
CA GLY A 332 8.51 -3.38 -54.08
C GLY A 332 10.04 -3.33 -53.92
N LEU A 333 10.58 -4.01 -52.90
CA LEU A 333 12.00 -4.01 -52.53
C LEU A 333 12.75 -5.28 -52.98
N LYS A 334 12.20 -6.05 -53.92
CA LYS A 334 12.75 -7.36 -54.37
C LYS A 334 14.22 -7.30 -54.83
N ASN A 335 14.68 -6.15 -55.32
CA ASN A 335 16.03 -5.94 -55.82
C ASN A 335 16.99 -5.29 -54.81
N SER A 336 16.56 -5.09 -53.56
CA SER A 336 17.36 -4.50 -52.49
C SER A 336 17.45 -5.42 -51.27
N LEU A 337 18.47 -5.22 -50.44
CA LEU A 337 18.58 -5.86 -49.13
C LEU A 337 17.42 -5.39 -48.23
N HIS A 338 16.57 -6.30 -47.77
CA HIS A 338 15.44 -5.96 -46.88
C HIS A 338 14.97 -7.15 -46.06
N ALA A 339 14.31 -6.89 -44.93
CA ALA A 339 13.54 -7.87 -44.16
C ALA A 339 12.09 -7.42 -44.03
N HIS A 340 11.19 -8.38 -43.83
CA HIS A 340 9.79 -8.13 -43.47
C HIS A 340 9.62 -8.32 -41.97
N CYS A 341 9.61 -7.22 -41.23
CA CYS A 341 9.39 -7.23 -39.79
C CYS A 341 7.88 -7.22 -39.47
N TYR A 342 7.50 -7.67 -38.28
CA TYR A 342 6.15 -7.46 -37.74
C TYR A 342 5.91 -5.99 -37.43
N LEU A 343 4.64 -5.55 -37.41
CA LEU A 343 4.26 -4.16 -37.15
C LEU A 343 4.77 -3.66 -35.79
N ASN A 344 4.88 -4.55 -34.80
CA ASN A 344 5.39 -4.27 -33.46
C ASN A 344 6.93 -4.36 -33.31
N CYS A 345 7.67 -4.49 -34.41
CA CYS A 345 9.13 -4.49 -34.38
C CYS A 345 9.68 -3.07 -34.18
N PHE A 346 10.79 -2.92 -33.44
CA PHE A 346 11.48 -1.64 -33.21
C PHE A 346 11.66 -0.81 -34.50
N ARG A 347 11.91 -1.46 -35.64
CA ARG A 347 12.03 -0.80 -36.95
C ARG A 347 10.86 0.12 -37.29
N GLU A 348 9.63 -0.30 -36.99
CA GLU A 348 8.41 0.44 -37.35
C GLU A 348 8.15 1.61 -36.40
N ILE A 349 8.69 1.56 -35.18
CA ILE A 349 8.52 2.60 -34.17
C ILE A 349 9.77 3.45 -33.93
N ARG A 350 10.91 3.10 -34.53
CA ARG A 350 12.20 3.79 -34.35
C ARG A 350 12.08 5.27 -34.70
N ASP A 351 11.35 5.56 -35.76
CA ASP A 351 11.20 6.89 -36.32
C ASP A 351 10.09 7.70 -35.59
N SER A 352 9.31 7.05 -34.72
CA SER A 352 8.35 7.70 -33.83
C SER A 352 9.06 8.39 -32.66
N SER A 353 8.51 9.50 -32.17
CA SER A 353 9.04 10.17 -30.97
C SER A 353 8.73 9.35 -29.72
N VAL A 354 9.52 9.55 -28.66
CA VAL A 354 9.26 8.95 -27.34
C VAL A 354 7.83 9.21 -26.88
N ASP A 355 7.35 10.46 -26.99
CA ASP A 355 5.98 10.83 -26.64
C ASP A 355 4.89 10.09 -27.42
N GLN A 356 5.14 9.76 -28.69
CA GLN A 356 4.18 9.00 -29.50
C GLN A 356 4.09 7.55 -29.00
N ILE A 357 5.24 6.96 -28.68
CA ILE A 357 5.34 5.59 -28.17
C ILE A 357 4.74 5.49 -26.77
N THR A 358 5.04 6.43 -25.87
CA THR A 358 4.49 6.47 -24.52
C THR A 358 2.97 6.68 -24.54
N ARG A 359 2.45 7.50 -25.44
CA ARG A 359 0.99 7.64 -25.63
C ARG A 359 0.34 6.36 -26.14
N LEU A 360 0.97 5.66 -27.09
CA LEU A 360 0.49 4.35 -27.56
C LEU A 360 0.40 3.36 -26.40
N LEU A 361 1.42 3.29 -25.55
CA LEU A 361 1.42 2.46 -24.35
C LEU A 361 0.30 2.88 -23.37
N ALA A 362 0.15 4.18 -23.12
CA ALA A 362 -0.90 4.69 -22.23
C ALA A 362 -2.33 4.40 -22.75
N THR A 363 -2.56 4.39 -24.07
CA THR A 363 -3.88 4.01 -24.63
C THR A 363 -4.24 2.54 -24.42
N HIS A 364 -3.26 1.71 -24.05
CA HIS A 364 -3.43 0.31 -23.70
C HIS A 364 -3.29 0.08 -22.19
N ASP A 365 -3.51 1.13 -21.38
CA ASP A 365 -3.42 1.11 -19.91
C ASP A 365 -2.03 0.71 -19.37
N ILE A 366 -0.96 0.97 -20.14
CA ILE A 366 0.42 0.76 -19.71
C ILE A 366 1.05 2.11 -19.35
N ASP A 367 1.08 2.43 -18.05
CA ASP A 367 1.80 3.58 -17.53
C ASP A 367 3.26 3.22 -17.23
N VAL A 368 4.14 3.55 -18.18
CA VAL A 368 5.58 3.33 -18.07
C VAL A 368 6.18 4.07 -16.86
N ALA A 369 5.64 5.23 -16.48
CA ALA A 369 6.14 5.99 -15.34
C ALA A 369 5.67 5.39 -14.00
N GLU A 370 4.44 4.88 -13.91
CA GLU A 370 3.95 4.17 -12.72
C GLU A 370 4.66 2.82 -12.53
N GLU A 371 4.87 2.06 -13.60
CA GLU A 371 5.70 0.85 -13.63
C GLU A 371 7.13 1.11 -13.12
N LEU A 372 7.71 2.27 -13.45
CA LEU A 372 9.04 2.71 -12.99
C LEU A 372 9.02 3.31 -11.56
N ALA A 373 7.96 4.01 -11.16
CA ALA A 373 7.88 4.76 -9.91
C ALA A 373 7.52 3.92 -8.68
N GLN A 374 6.92 2.74 -8.86
CA GLN A 374 6.56 1.86 -7.74
C GLN A 374 7.78 1.24 -7.02
N LYS A 375 9.02 1.49 -7.47
CA LYS A 375 10.25 1.02 -6.79
C LYS A 375 11.33 2.12 -6.73
N PRO A 376 12.01 2.27 -5.58
CA PRO A 376 12.96 3.36 -5.39
C PRO A 376 14.21 3.12 -6.23
N VAL A 377 14.37 3.93 -7.27
CA VAL A 377 15.49 3.96 -8.20
C VAL A 377 16.81 4.19 -7.46
N ALA A 378 17.53 3.11 -7.16
CA ALA A 378 18.90 3.17 -6.68
C ALA A 378 19.83 3.42 -7.87
N THR A 379 20.14 4.70 -8.12
CA THR A 379 21.44 5.19 -8.63
C THR A 379 22.34 4.15 -9.33
N GLY A 380 22.06 3.78 -10.58
CA GLY A 380 22.97 2.90 -11.32
C GLY A 380 22.71 2.71 -12.83
N LEU A 381 21.51 3.00 -13.32
CA LEU A 381 21.22 2.93 -14.76
C LEU A 381 22.07 3.93 -15.56
N VAL A 382 22.99 3.41 -16.38
CA VAL A 382 23.73 4.17 -17.39
C VAL A 382 23.52 3.46 -18.72
N CYS A 383 23.31 4.22 -19.79
CA CYS A 383 23.27 3.70 -21.14
C CYS A 383 24.39 2.65 -21.38
N PRO A 384 24.05 1.43 -21.84
CA PRO A 384 25.04 0.36 -22.04
C PRO A 384 25.99 0.64 -23.20
N VAL A 385 25.67 1.61 -24.06
CA VAL A 385 26.54 2.09 -25.14
C VAL A 385 27.76 2.78 -24.52
N GLU A 386 28.95 2.23 -24.74
CA GLU A 386 30.21 2.77 -24.19
C GLU A 386 30.41 4.25 -24.55
N ASP A 387 30.01 4.67 -25.75
CA ASP A 387 30.08 6.07 -26.21
C ASP A 387 29.20 7.03 -25.37
N CYS A 388 28.13 6.52 -24.75
CA CYS A 388 27.24 7.31 -23.91
C CYS A 388 27.72 7.41 -22.45
N LYS A 389 28.69 6.59 -22.02
CA LYS A 389 29.29 6.68 -20.68
C LYS A 389 30.17 7.92 -20.51
N ASN A 390 30.66 8.50 -21.61
CA ASN A 390 31.62 9.62 -21.63
C ASN A 390 31.04 10.97 -22.11
N ALA A 391 29.73 11.03 -22.44
CA ALA A 391 29.10 12.26 -22.92
C ALA A 391 28.54 13.12 -21.76
N PRO A 392 28.61 14.47 -21.83
CA PRO A 392 28.01 15.34 -20.84
C PRO A 392 26.49 15.10 -20.78
N SER A 393 25.95 15.07 -19.56
CA SER A 393 24.64 14.55 -19.12
C SER A 393 23.37 15.17 -19.73
N ILE A 394 23.47 15.89 -20.85
CA ILE A 394 22.36 16.60 -21.51
C ILE A 394 21.66 15.72 -22.57
N ALA A 395 22.26 14.61 -23.01
CA ALA A 395 21.74 13.78 -24.12
C ALA A 395 20.94 12.53 -23.69
N CYS A 396 20.66 12.34 -22.40
CA CYS A 396 20.03 11.13 -21.87
C CYS A 396 18.78 11.45 -21.03
N GLU A 397 17.59 11.40 -21.62
CA GLU A 397 16.35 11.33 -20.84
C GLU A 397 16.30 10.01 -20.06
N ASN A 398 15.96 10.07 -18.77
CA ASN A 398 15.88 8.89 -17.89
C ASN A 398 17.14 8.00 -17.87
N ARG A 399 18.32 8.59 -18.07
CA ARG A 399 19.66 7.92 -18.03
C ARG A 399 19.94 6.93 -19.18
N PHE A 400 19.07 6.89 -20.19
CA PHE A 400 19.29 6.20 -21.47
C PHE A 400 19.43 7.24 -22.58
N CYS A 401 20.21 6.95 -23.62
CA CYS A 401 20.08 7.74 -24.85
C CYS A 401 18.72 7.43 -25.49
N GLU A 402 18.16 8.39 -26.24
CA GLU A 402 16.85 8.24 -26.90
C GLU A 402 16.69 6.90 -27.66
N PRO A 403 17.69 6.40 -28.43
CA PRO A 403 17.61 5.09 -29.07
C PRO A 403 17.42 3.92 -28.10
N CYS A 404 18.18 3.89 -27.00
CA CYS A 404 18.07 2.82 -26.00
C CYS A 404 16.73 2.91 -25.26
N TYR A 405 16.24 4.13 -24.99
CA TYR A 405 14.95 4.31 -24.36
C TYR A 405 13.79 3.88 -25.27
N LYS A 406 13.83 4.20 -26.56
CA LYS A 406 12.82 3.71 -27.52
C LYS A 406 12.85 2.19 -27.68
N GLN A 407 14.05 1.57 -27.66
CA GLN A 407 14.18 0.12 -27.67
C GLN A 407 13.52 -0.50 -26.43
N PHE A 408 13.74 0.10 -25.26
CA PHE A 408 13.08 -0.31 -24.02
C PHE A 408 11.56 -0.22 -24.12
N LEU A 409 11.02 0.90 -24.62
CA LEU A 409 9.57 1.06 -24.80
C LEU A 409 8.99 0.02 -25.78
N CYS A 410 9.72 -0.38 -26.81
CA CYS A 410 9.23 -1.36 -27.76
C CYS A 410 9.16 -2.79 -27.21
N LEU A 411 9.85 -3.07 -26.11
CA LEU A 411 9.66 -4.32 -25.37
C LEU A 411 8.26 -4.41 -24.75
N PHE A 412 7.74 -3.31 -24.23
CA PHE A 412 6.36 -3.26 -23.72
C PHE A 412 5.35 -3.46 -24.84
N ILE A 413 5.59 -2.85 -26.00
CA ILE A 413 4.77 -3.05 -27.19
C ILE A 413 4.77 -4.53 -27.61
N TRP A 414 5.96 -5.15 -27.69
CA TRP A 414 6.08 -6.55 -28.09
C TRP A 414 5.47 -7.52 -27.06
N ARG A 415 5.79 -7.35 -25.77
CA ARG A 415 5.30 -8.20 -24.68
C ARG A 415 3.78 -8.17 -24.52
N ASN A 416 3.18 -7.01 -24.80
CA ASN A 416 1.74 -6.82 -24.69
C ASN A 416 1.03 -6.95 -26.05
N GLU A 417 1.73 -7.45 -27.09
CA GLU A 417 1.19 -7.69 -28.43
C GLU A 417 0.48 -6.46 -29.04
N ILE A 418 0.98 -5.26 -28.72
CA ILE A 418 0.39 -4.01 -29.19
C ILE A 418 0.76 -3.79 -30.64
N GLU A 419 -0.24 -3.56 -31.49
CA GLU A 419 -0.03 -3.13 -32.88
C GLU A 419 0.26 -1.62 -32.92
N PRO A 420 1.44 -1.19 -33.41
CA PRO A 420 1.71 0.22 -33.59
C PRO A 420 1.02 0.73 -34.85
N TRP A 421 0.13 1.70 -34.64
CA TRP A 421 -0.54 2.55 -35.65
C TRP A 421 -1.63 1.88 -36.48
#